data_AF-A0A0B1TJ40-F1
#
_entry.id   AF-A0A0B1TJ40-F1
#
_cell.length_a   1.000
_cell.length_b   1.000
_cell.length_c   1.000
_cell.angle_alpha   90.00
_cell.angle_beta   90.00
_cell.angle_gamma   90.00
#
_symmetry.space_group_name_H-M   'P 1'
#
loop_
_entity.id
_entity.type
_entity.pdbx_description
1 polymer ?
#
loop_
_entity_poly.entity_id
_entity_poly.type
_entity_poly.pdbx_seq_one_letter_code
_entity_poly.pdbx_strand_id
1 'polypeptide(L)'
;MLASLGLLALLCASANADLFTSMAEMQSLIDSEQAIPTMLYKYIEAEQERLTQLKELAKQYQKKNEKALSVGVDDISNPVNAFLLIKKKIFDWKGLQYKMRSNKADSFIDRMNDVNYGIRYPTEV
;
A
#
# COMPACT_ATOMS: atom_id res chain seq x y z
N MET A 1 35.76 -15.95 48.20
CA MET A 1 36.23 -16.71 47.01
C MET A 1 35.09 -17.48 46.34
N LEU A 2 34.28 -18.28 47.05
CA LEU A 2 33.15 -19.00 46.43
C LEU A 2 32.01 -18.09 45.95
N ALA A 3 31.63 -17.07 46.74
CA ALA A 3 30.58 -16.11 46.37
C ALA A 3 30.96 -15.26 45.14
N SER A 4 32.23 -14.85 45.03
CA SER A 4 32.75 -14.13 43.86
C SER A 4 32.79 -15.00 42.60
N LEU A 5 33.07 -16.31 42.75
CA LEU A 5 33.03 -17.27 41.65
C LEU A 5 31.60 -17.50 41.15
N GLY A 6 30.63 -17.59 42.08
CA GLY A 6 29.21 -17.71 41.76
C GLY A 6 28.65 -16.47 41.04
N LEU A 7 29.05 -15.27 41.48
CA LEU A 7 28.69 -14.02 40.80
C LEU A 7 29.26 -13.95 39.38
N LEU A 8 30.52 -14.36 39.19
CA LEU A 8 31.14 -14.40 37.87
C LEU A 8 30.43 -15.38 36.93
N ALA A 9 30.03 -16.55 37.43
CA ALA A 9 29.27 -17.53 36.65
C ALA A 9 27.88 -16.99 36.23
N LEU A 10 27.19 -16.25 37.10
CA LEU A 10 25.92 -15.58 36.78
C LEU A 10 26.09 -14.51 35.69
N LEU A 11 27.15 -13.70 35.77
CA LEU A 11 27.46 -12.68 34.75
C LEU A 11 27.82 -13.31 33.39
N CYS A 12 28.54 -14.42 33.38
CA CYS A 12 28.79 -15.17 32.15
C CYS A 12 27.51 -15.78 31.58
N ALA A 13 26.61 -16.28 32.43
CA ALA A 13 25.33 -16.82 31.98
C ALA A 13 24.43 -15.73 31.37
N SER A 14 24.35 -14.54 31.96
CA SER A 14 23.59 -13.41 31.40
C SER A 14 24.21 -12.92 30.09
N ALA A 15 25.53 -12.80 30.01
CA ALA A 15 26.21 -12.38 28.78
C ALA A 15 25.97 -13.36 27.60
N ASN A 16 25.91 -14.67 27.89
CA ASN A 16 25.56 -15.66 26.88
C ASN A 16 24.08 -15.55 26.48
N ALA A 17 23.17 -15.32 27.42
CA ALA A 17 21.74 -15.14 27.12
C ALA A 17 21.49 -13.90 26.24
N ASP A 18 22.19 -12.81 26.49
CA ASP A 18 22.14 -11.60 25.66
C ASP A 18 22.68 -11.86 24.25
N LEU A 19 23.74 -12.66 24.12
CA LEU A 19 24.31 -13.06 22.83
C LEU A 19 23.33 -13.93 22.03
N PHE A 20 22.68 -14.91 22.65
CA PHE A 20 21.67 -15.73 22.00
C PHE A 20 20.44 -14.91 21.58
N THR A 21 20.02 -13.96 22.42
CA THR A 21 18.93 -13.03 22.09
C THR A 21 19.29 -12.16 20.88
N SER A 22 20.48 -11.56 20.86
CA SER A 22 20.94 -10.75 19.73
C SER A 22 21.10 -11.54 18.43
N MET A 23 21.56 -12.79 18.51
CA MET A 23 21.61 -13.68 17.34
C MET A 23 20.21 -14.04 16.83
N ALA A 24 19.25 -14.29 17.71
CA ALA A 24 17.87 -14.57 17.32
C ALA A 24 17.20 -13.35 16.67
N GLU A 25 17.45 -12.15 17.21
CA GLU A 25 17.00 -10.88 16.61
C GLU A 25 17.60 -10.69 15.21
N MET A 26 18.92 -10.86 15.04
CA MET A 26 19.57 -10.76 13.72
C MET A 26 19.03 -11.77 12.71
N GLN A 27 18.74 -13.00 13.13
CA GLN A 27 18.14 -14.01 12.25
C GLN A 27 16.74 -13.58 11.79
N SER A 28 15.92 -13.07 12.70
CA SER A 28 14.58 -12.54 12.38
C SER A 28 14.66 -11.38 11.38
N LEU A 29 15.70 -10.53 11.47
CA LEU A 29 15.92 -9.45 10.50
C LEU A 29 16.25 -9.96 9.10
N ILE A 30 17.15 -10.94 8.99
CA ILE A 30 17.52 -11.54 7.70
C ILE A 30 16.29 -12.21 7.05
N ASP A 31 15.50 -12.93 7.84
CA ASP A 31 14.28 -13.58 7.35
C ASP A 31 13.24 -12.54 6.87
N SER A 32 13.16 -11.38 7.55
CA SER A 32 12.30 -10.26 7.15
C SER A 32 12.76 -9.60 5.84
N GLU A 33 14.07 -9.46 5.64
CA GLU A 33 14.65 -8.86 4.43
C GLU A 33 14.37 -9.72 3.19
N GLN A 34 14.42 -11.04 3.34
CA GLN A 34 14.07 -11.98 2.27
C GLN A 34 12.59 -11.91 1.86
N ALA A 35 11.70 -11.40 2.72
CA ALA A 35 10.28 -11.22 2.40
C ALA A 35 9.98 -9.93 1.61
N ILE A 36 10.89 -8.94 1.62
CA ILE A 36 10.70 -7.64 0.95
C ILE A 36 10.48 -7.78 -0.57
N PRO A 37 11.30 -8.55 -1.33
CA PRO A 37 11.09 -8.69 -2.76
C PRO A 37 9.72 -9.29 -3.09
N THR A 38 9.29 -10.33 -2.37
CA THR A 38 7.99 -10.97 -2.57
C THR A 38 6.84 -10.00 -2.31
N MET A 39 6.95 -9.18 -1.26
CA MET A 39 5.96 -8.14 -0.97
C MET A 39 5.90 -7.09 -2.07
N LEU A 40 7.04 -6.64 -2.58
CA LEU A 40 7.13 -5.66 -3.65
C LEU A 40 6.51 -6.19 -4.95
N TYR A 41 6.78 -7.45 -5.31
CA TYR A 41 6.14 -8.08 -6.47
C TYR A 41 4.62 -8.12 -6.33
N LYS A 42 4.09 -8.47 -5.15
CA LYS A 42 2.65 -8.45 -4.88
C LYS A 42 2.04 -7.05 -4.99
N TYR A 43 2.77 -6.02 -4.55
CA TYR A 43 2.33 -4.63 -4.70
C TYR A 43 2.28 -4.22 -6.18
N ILE A 44 3.32 -4.53 -6.95
CA ILE A 44 3.38 -4.24 -8.39
C ILE A 44 2.23 -4.93 -9.12
N GLU A 45 1.96 -6.21 -8.83
CA GLU A 45 0.85 -6.96 -9.42
C GLU A 45 -0.51 -6.30 -9.13
N ALA A 46 -0.74 -5.89 -7.88
CA ALA A 46 -1.97 -5.18 -7.50
C ALA A 46 -2.13 -3.82 -8.22
N GLU A 47 -1.04 -3.07 -8.40
CA GLU A 47 -1.07 -1.81 -9.16
C GLU A 47 -1.29 -2.05 -10.65
N GLN A 48 -0.70 -3.09 -11.24
CA GLN A 48 -0.94 -3.48 -12.64
C GLN A 48 -2.40 -3.88 -12.87
N GLU A 49 -3.00 -4.62 -11.95
CA GLU A 49 -4.43 -4.96 -11.99
C GLU A 49 -5.29 -3.69 -11.98
N ARG A 50 -5.03 -2.76 -11.04
CA ARG A 50 -5.73 -1.47 -10.94
C ARG A 50 -5.59 -0.64 -12.22
N LEU A 51 -4.39 -0.55 -12.78
CA LEU A 51 -4.14 0.17 -14.04
C LEU A 51 -4.87 -0.49 -15.21
N THR A 52 -4.95 -1.82 -15.24
CA THR A 52 -5.72 -2.55 -16.26
C THR A 52 -7.20 -2.21 -16.18
N GLN A 53 -7.78 -2.18 -14.98
CA GLN A 53 -9.17 -1.78 -14.76
C GLN A 53 -9.42 -0.31 -15.19
N LEU A 54 -8.50 0.60 -14.86
CA LEU A 54 -8.60 2.01 -15.28
C LEU A 54 -8.51 2.16 -16.81
N LYS A 55 -7.65 1.38 -17.47
CA LYS A 55 -7.54 1.37 -18.94
C LYS A 55 -8.83 0.91 -19.59
N GLU A 56 -9.46 -0.13 -19.06
CA GLU A 56 -10.74 -0.61 -19.58
C GLU A 56 -11.86 0.41 -19.36
N LEU A 57 -11.88 1.06 -18.20
CA LEU A 57 -12.82 2.15 -17.92
C LEU A 57 -12.61 3.32 -18.90
N ALA A 58 -11.36 3.70 -19.19
CA ALA A 58 -11.06 4.74 -20.18
C ALA A 58 -11.62 4.40 -21.57
N LYS A 59 -11.45 3.17 -22.04
CA LYS A 59 -12.04 2.71 -23.32
C LYS A 59 -13.57 2.79 -23.31
N GLN A 60 -14.22 2.41 -22.21
CA GLN A 60 -15.67 2.50 -22.09
C GLN A 60 -16.16 3.95 -22.17
N TYR A 61 -15.44 4.88 -21.52
CA TYR A 61 -15.75 6.31 -21.61
C TYR A 61 -15.54 6.87 -23.01
N GLN A 62 -14.47 6.47 -23.69
CA GLN A 62 -14.22 6.85 -25.08
C GLN A 62 -15.39 6.41 -25.98
N LYS A 63 -15.78 5.13 -25.92
CA LYS A 63 -16.90 4.59 -26.69
C LYS A 63 -18.24 5.27 -26.36
N LYS A 64 -18.47 5.62 -25.10
CA LYS A 64 -19.66 6.37 -24.67
C LYS A 64 -19.66 7.79 -25.21
N ASN A 65 -18.52 8.48 -25.19
CA ASN A 65 -18.40 9.83 -25.74
C ASN A 65 -18.58 9.85 -27.25
N GLU A 66 -17.97 8.91 -27.99
CA GLU A 66 -18.14 8.78 -29.44
C GLU A 66 -19.63 8.61 -29.82
N LYS A 67 -20.35 7.75 -29.08
CA LYS A 67 -21.81 7.59 -29.25
C LYS A 67 -22.60 8.84 -28.88
N ALA A 68 -22.26 9.51 -27.78
CA ALA A 68 -22.95 10.72 -27.36
C ALA A 68 -22.77 11.88 -28.36
N LEU A 69 -21.59 12.01 -28.97
CA LEU A 69 -21.33 12.98 -30.03
C LEU A 69 -22.18 12.71 -31.29
N SER A 70 -22.47 11.44 -31.58
CA SER A 70 -23.30 11.04 -32.72
C SER A 70 -24.81 11.23 -32.52
N VAL A 71 -25.29 11.30 -31.26
CA VAL A 71 -26.73 11.36 -30.92
C VAL A 71 -27.25 12.81 -30.78
N GLY A 72 -26.38 13.81 -30.90
CA GLY A 72 -26.80 15.20 -31.06
C GLY A 72 -27.12 15.93 -29.75
N VAL A 73 -26.92 17.24 -29.81
CA VAL A 73 -26.92 18.23 -28.71
C VAL A 73 -28.34 18.66 -28.28
N ASP A 74 -29.38 17.97 -28.76
CA ASP A 74 -30.78 18.37 -28.54
C ASP A 74 -31.17 18.43 -27.06
N ASP A 75 -30.51 17.63 -26.22
CA ASP A 75 -30.78 17.54 -24.78
C ASP A 75 -30.23 18.73 -23.96
N ILE A 76 -29.44 19.62 -24.57
CA ILE A 76 -28.90 20.83 -23.91
C ILE A 76 -29.81 22.07 -24.12
N SER A 77 -30.75 22.00 -25.06
CA SER A 77 -31.69 23.10 -25.35
C SER A 77 -32.61 23.45 -24.17
N ASN A 78 -32.90 22.47 -23.29
CA ASN A 78 -33.69 22.65 -22.09
C ASN A 78 -32.77 22.82 -20.85
N PRO A 79 -32.85 23.94 -20.11
CA PRO A 79 -31.99 24.19 -18.95
C PRO A 79 -32.14 23.17 -17.83
N VAL A 80 -33.30 22.52 -17.68
CA VAL A 80 -33.52 21.44 -16.70
C VAL A 80 -32.73 20.20 -17.10
N ASN A 81 -32.76 19.82 -18.37
CA ASN A 81 -32.01 18.66 -18.89
C ASN A 81 -30.51 18.91 -18.84
N ALA A 82 -30.06 20.13 -19.20
CA ALA A 82 -28.67 20.54 -19.07
C ALA A 82 -28.16 20.41 -17.63
N PHE A 83 -28.94 20.85 -16.63
CA PHE A 83 -28.58 20.70 -15.22
C PHE A 83 -28.45 19.23 -14.79
N LEU A 84 -29.39 18.37 -15.20
CA LEU A 84 -29.35 16.94 -14.90
C LEU A 84 -28.12 16.27 -15.53
N LEU A 85 -27.76 16.63 -16.76
CA LEU A 85 -26.56 16.14 -17.44
C LEU A 85 -25.28 16.55 -16.70
N ILE A 86 -25.17 17.83 -16.31
CA ILE A 86 -24.02 18.33 -15.52
C ILE A 86 -23.92 17.57 -14.20
N LYS A 87 -25.02 17.44 -13.46
CA LYS A 87 -25.06 16.70 -12.19
C LYS A 87 -24.55 15.28 -12.38
N LYS A 88 -25.06 14.56 -13.39
CA LYS A 88 -24.61 13.19 -13.72
C LYS A 88 -23.11 13.13 -13.99
N LYS A 89 -22.57 14.05 -14.79
CA LYS A 89 -21.12 14.11 -15.09
C LYS A 89 -20.28 14.37 -13.83
N ILE A 90 -20.75 15.20 -12.90
CA ILE A 90 -20.07 15.43 -11.62
C ILE A 90 -20.04 14.15 -10.78
N PHE A 91 -21.15 13.39 -10.70
CA PHE A 91 -21.17 12.10 -10.00
C PHE A 91 -20.24 11.08 -10.65
N ASP A 92 -20.28 10.97 -11.97
CA ASP A 92 -19.39 10.10 -12.75
C ASP A 92 -17.91 10.45 -12.48
N TRP A 93 -17.58 11.74 -12.45
CA TRP A 93 -16.22 12.24 -12.16
C TRP A 93 -15.77 11.89 -10.74
N LYS A 94 -16.64 12.04 -9.73
CA LYS A 94 -16.32 11.63 -8.35
C LYS A 94 -16.06 10.13 -8.25
N GLY A 95 -16.84 9.31 -8.96
CA GLY A 95 -16.62 7.85 -9.03
C GLY A 95 -15.29 7.48 -9.67
N LEU A 96 -14.88 8.21 -10.72
CA LEU A 96 -13.56 8.04 -11.34
C LEU A 96 -12.43 8.39 -10.38
N GLN A 97 -12.52 9.53 -9.70
CA GLN A 97 -11.52 9.94 -8.70
C GLN A 97 -11.37 8.89 -7.61
N TYR A 98 -12.48 8.32 -7.11
CA TYR A 98 -12.45 7.24 -6.12
C TYR A 98 -11.68 6.02 -6.64
N LYS A 99 -11.96 5.57 -7.86
CA LYS A 99 -11.22 4.44 -8.48
C LYS A 99 -9.74 4.73 -8.69
N MET A 100 -9.38 5.97 -9.03
CA MET A 100 -7.97 6.38 -9.17
C MET A 100 -7.25 6.40 -7.83
N ARG A 101 -7.93 6.80 -6.75
CA ARG A 101 -7.38 6.87 -5.39
C ARG A 101 -7.37 5.53 -4.65
N SER A 102 -8.16 4.55 -5.09
CA SER A 102 -8.24 3.20 -4.51
C SER A 102 -6.99 2.36 -4.83
N ASN A 103 -5.80 2.85 -4.49
CA ASN A 103 -4.58 2.06 -4.48
C ASN A 103 -4.52 1.20 -3.20
N LYS A 104 -3.64 0.20 -3.16
CA LYS A 104 -3.43 -0.64 -1.97
C LYS A 104 -2.17 -0.24 -1.18
N ALA A 105 -1.55 0.89 -1.50
CA ALA A 105 -0.23 1.27 -1.01
C ALA A 105 -0.17 1.29 0.53
N ASP A 106 -1.15 1.93 1.18
CA ASP A 106 -1.22 2.03 2.64
C ASP A 106 -1.16 0.65 3.32
N SER A 107 -1.92 -0.33 2.81
CA SER A 107 -1.92 -1.70 3.35
C SER A 107 -0.59 -2.45 3.17
N PHE A 108 0.22 -2.08 2.19
CA PHE A 108 1.55 -2.65 1.98
C PHE A 108 2.60 -1.93 2.83
N ILE A 109 2.47 -0.61 2.99
CA ILE A 109 3.31 0.20 3.88
C ILE A 109 3.12 -0.25 5.34
N ASP A 110 1.88 -0.45 5.78
CA ASP A 110 1.58 -0.93 7.14
C ASP A 110 2.23 -2.30 7.42
N ARG A 111 2.10 -3.23 6.46
CA ARG A 111 2.73 -4.55 6.58
C ARG A 111 4.26 -4.46 6.51
N MET A 112 4.83 -3.53 5.76
CA MET A 112 6.29 -3.32 5.70
C MET A 112 6.79 -2.78 7.05
N ASN A 113 6.05 -1.86 7.66
CA ASN A 113 6.36 -1.32 8.99
C ASN A 113 6.27 -2.40 10.08
N ASP A 114 5.30 -3.32 9.98
CA ASP A 114 5.13 -4.45 10.90
C ASP A 114 6.26 -5.49 10.76
N VAL A 115 6.67 -5.80 9.53
CA VAL A 115 7.80 -6.70 9.22
C VAL A 115 9.14 -6.13 9.71
N ASN A 116 9.25 -4.81 9.83
CA ASN A 116 10.49 -4.13 10.21
C ASN A 116 10.80 -4.15 11.73
N TYR A 117 10.06 -4.92 12.54
CA TYR A 117 10.34 -5.19 13.97
C TYR A 117 10.86 -3.98 14.78
N GLY A 118 10.28 -2.79 14.58
CA GLY A 118 10.69 -1.61 15.34
C GLY A 118 12.15 -1.17 15.14
N ILE A 119 12.80 -1.51 14.02
CA ILE A 119 14.07 -0.87 13.62
C ILE A 119 13.78 0.61 13.41
N ARG A 120 14.02 1.42 14.45
CA ARG A 120 14.07 2.86 14.32
C ARG A 120 15.21 3.18 13.36
N TYR A 121 14.86 3.71 12.20
CA TYR A 121 15.86 4.27 11.31
C TYR A 121 16.67 5.31 12.11
N PRO A 122 18.01 5.32 12.04
CA PRO A 122 18.86 6.31 12.70
C PRO A 122 18.54 7.76 12.32
N THR A 123 17.67 7.97 11.33
CA THR A 123 17.26 9.27 10.80
C THR A 123 16.10 9.91 11.55
N GLU A 124 15.47 9.24 12.52
CA GLU A 124 14.46 9.86 13.39
C GLU A 124 15.06 10.15 14.77
N VAL A 125 15.64 11.35 14.88
CA VAL A 125 15.95 12.06 16.13
C VAL A 125 14.90 13.12 16.42
#